data_AF-A0AAQ3NC02-F1
#
_entry.id   AF-A0AAQ3NC02-F1
#
_cell.length_a   1.000
_cell.length_b   1.000
_cell.length_c   1.000
_cell.angle_alpha   90.00
_cell.angle_beta   90.00
_cell.angle_gamma   90.00
#
_symmetry.space_group_name_H-M   'P 1'
#
loop_
_entity.id
_entity.type
_entity.pdbx_description
1 polymer ?
#
loop_
_entity_poly.entity_id
_entity_poly.type
_entity_poly.pdbx_seq_one_letter_code
_entity_poly.pdbx_strand_id
1 'polypeptide(L)'
;MEENDLSSSHFPRNSGSTLEQCQSMIHKSLLCIHFSAPQVRFLREQLEKAGCLVGDNFIKAVKCNETGIAGGYTKGKGIVVCCNEMESQDDVDQVLKHELIHVFDDCRAANLDWTKCAHHACSEIRAGHLSGDCHFKRELLRLTSLKIRGHEQVR
;
A
#
# COMPACT_ATOMS: atom_id res chain seq x y z
N MET A 1 39.22 33.92 -6.08
CA MET A 1 39.90 32.80 -6.76
C MET A 1 40.17 31.76 -5.71
N GLU A 2 39.54 30.60 -5.66
CA GLU A 2 38.42 30.00 -6.38
C GLU A 2 38.00 28.87 -5.42
N GLU A 3 36.80 28.96 -4.86
CA GLU A 3 36.16 27.85 -4.13
C GLU A 3 35.66 26.90 -5.21
N ASN A 4 36.15 25.65 -5.23
CA ASN A 4 35.76 24.68 -6.24
C ASN A 4 34.65 23.78 -5.71
N ASP A 5 33.45 24.04 -6.23
CA ASP A 5 32.24 23.26 -6.12
C ASP A 5 32.48 21.76 -6.41
N LEU A 6 32.09 20.90 -5.47
CA LEU A 6 31.65 19.54 -5.82
C LEU A 6 30.20 19.35 -5.38
N SER A 7 29.34 19.91 -6.22
CA SER A 7 27.93 19.59 -6.38
C SER A 7 27.67 18.08 -6.20
N SER A 8 27.20 17.71 -5.00
CA SER A 8 26.48 16.45 -4.81
C SER A 8 25.18 16.58 -5.59
N SER A 9 25.13 15.97 -6.77
CA SER A 9 23.94 15.84 -7.60
C SER A 9 22.82 15.22 -6.77
N HIS A 10 21.97 16.07 -6.19
CA HIS A 10 20.72 15.66 -5.58
C HIS A 10 19.82 15.27 -6.76
N PHE A 11 19.88 13.99 -7.15
CA PHE A 11 18.89 13.43 -8.06
C PHE A 11 17.52 13.76 -7.46
N PRO A 12 16.66 14.53 -8.13
CA PRO A 12 15.32 14.76 -7.62
C PRO A 12 14.67 13.37 -7.56
N ARG A 13 14.37 12.88 -6.35
CA ARG A 13 13.45 11.74 -6.21
C ARG A 13 12.21 12.14 -6.98
N ASN A 14 11.74 11.27 -7.88
CA ASN A 14 10.46 11.47 -8.54
C ASN A 14 9.46 11.88 -7.46
N SER A 15 8.89 13.07 -7.60
CA SER A 15 7.86 13.52 -6.69
C SER A 15 6.68 12.60 -6.93
N GLY A 16 6.29 11.80 -5.93
CA GLY A 16 5.08 10.99 -6.02
C GLY A 16 3.86 11.84 -6.41
N SER A 17 2.78 11.17 -6.76
CA SER A 17 1.57 11.78 -7.30
C SER A 17 1.01 12.91 -6.43
N THR A 18 0.39 13.89 -7.07
CA THR A 18 -0.37 14.91 -6.33
C THR A 18 -1.57 14.26 -5.63
N LEU A 19 -2.11 14.95 -4.62
CA LEU A 19 -3.27 14.46 -3.89
C LEU A 19 -4.46 14.17 -4.82
N GLU A 20 -4.71 15.04 -5.80
CA GLU A 20 -5.79 14.90 -6.78
C GLU A 20 -5.58 13.70 -7.71
N GLN A 21 -4.34 13.50 -8.19
CA GLN A 21 -3.98 12.35 -9.02
C GLN A 21 -4.17 11.04 -8.26
N CYS A 22 -3.66 10.99 -7.03
CA CYS A 22 -3.80 9.86 -6.11
C CYS A 22 -5.27 9.53 -5.82
N GLN A 23 -6.10 10.54 -5.52
CA GLN A 23 -7.54 10.38 -5.34
C GLN A 23 -8.22 9.83 -6.61
N SER A 24 -7.82 10.30 -7.79
CA SER A 24 -8.32 9.77 -9.07
C SER A 24 -7.95 8.30 -9.25
N MET A 25 -6.72 7.90 -8.91
CA MET A 25 -6.29 6.51 -8.97
C MET A 25 -7.06 5.62 -8.00
N ILE A 26 -7.25 6.06 -6.74
CA ILE A 26 -8.08 5.34 -5.75
C ILE A 26 -9.51 5.18 -6.28
N HIS A 27 -10.10 6.26 -6.82
CA HIS A 27 -11.44 6.22 -7.39
C HIS A 27 -11.56 5.21 -8.54
N LYS A 28 -10.55 5.14 -9.42
CA LYS A 28 -10.49 4.13 -10.49
C LYS A 28 -10.44 2.70 -9.93
N SER A 29 -9.61 2.45 -8.92
CA SER A 29 -9.50 1.15 -8.25
C SER A 29 -10.82 0.69 -7.63
N LEU A 30 -11.60 1.63 -7.09
CA LEU A 30 -12.83 1.33 -6.35
C LEU A 30 -14.06 1.27 -7.26
N LEU A 31 -14.22 2.17 -8.22
CA LEU A 31 -15.52 2.39 -8.87
C LEU A 31 -15.52 2.05 -10.36
N CYS A 32 -14.36 1.97 -10.99
CA CYS A 32 -14.32 1.76 -12.44
C CYS A 32 -14.16 0.28 -12.76
N ILE A 33 -15.24 -0.41 -13.15
CA ILE A 33 -15.24 -1.88 -13.38
C ILE A 33 -14.12 -2.34 -14.32
N HIS A 34 -13.82 -1.57 -15.37
CA HIS A 34 -12.80 -1.90 -16.36
C HIS A 34 -11.36 -1.57 -15.94
N PHE A 35 -11.18 -0.70 -14.94
CA PHE A 35 -9.85 -0.26 -14.49
C PHE A 35 -9.54 -0.73 -13.06
N SER A 36 -10.53 -1.17 -12.30
CA SER A 36 -10.36 -1.73 -10.97
C SER A 36 -9.56 -3.02 -11.04
N ALA A 37 -8.53 -3.15 -10.20
CA ALA A 37 -7.87 -4.43 -10.00
C ALA A 37 -8.92 -5.46 -9.54
N PRO A 38 -9.07 -6.61 -10.22
CA PRO A 38 -10.10 -7.61 -9.90
C PRO A 38 -10.10 -8.02 -8.43
N GLN A 39 -8.93 -8.03 -7.81
CA GLN A 39 -8.76 -8.37 -6.41
C GLN A 39 -9.29 -7.32 -5.43
N VAL A 40 -9.16 -6.02 -5.73
CA VAL A 40 -9.73 -4.94 -4.91
C VAL A 40 -11.25 -5.08 -4.89
N ARG A 41 -11.86 -5.32 -6.06
CA ARG A 41 -13.30 -5.57 -6.18
C ARG A 41 -13.71 -6.81 -5.38
N PHE A 42 -13.01 -7.93 -5.58
CA PHE A 42 -13.26 -9.17 -4.86
C PHE A 42 -13.21 -8.99 -3.34
N LEU A 43 -12.17 -8.34 -2.81
CA LEU A 43 -12.01 -8.13 -1.37
C LEU A 43 -13.15 -7.27 -0.80
N ARG A 44 -13.57 -6.23 -1.52
CA ARG A 44 -14.71 -5.40 -1.11
C ARG A 44 -16.02 -6.21 -1.06
N GLU A 45 -16.29 -7.02 -2.08
CA GLU A 45 -17.47 -7.90 -2.09
C GLU A 45 -17.44 -8.91 -0.93
N GLN A 46 -16.27 -9.46 -0.58
CA GLN A 46 -16.15 -10.39 0.55
C GLN A 46 -16.30 -9.68 1.90
N LEU A 47 -15.78 -8.46 2.03
CA LEU A 47 -15.97 -7.61 3.22
C LEU A 47 -17.45 -7.30 3.44
N GLU A 48 -18.18 -6.91 2.38
CA GLU A 48 -19.63 -6.69 2.44
C GLU A 48 -20.38 -7.95 2.87
N LYS A 49 -20.06 -9.11 2.29
CA LYS A 49 -20.66 -10.41 2.68
C LYS A 49 -20.34 -10.81 4.12
N ALA A 50 -19.17 -10.42 4.62
CA ALA A 50 -18.78 -10.65 6.01
C ALA A 50 -19.46 -9.71 7.02
N GLY A 51 -20.22 -8.70 6.54
CA GLY A 51 -20.87 -7.69 7.38
C GLY A 51 -19.97 -6.52 7.74
N CYS A 52 -18.84 -6.35 7.04
CA CYS A 52 -17.84 -5.31 7.30
C CYS A 52 -17.85 -4.30 6.17
N LEU A 53 -18.70 -3.27 6.34
CA LEU A 53 -18.90 -2.26 5.31
C LEU A 53 -17.68 -1.34 5.20
N VAL A 54 -17.13 -1.25 4.00
CA VAL A 54 -16.14 -0.24 3.61
C VAL A 54 -16.92 0.97 3.09
N GLY A 55 -17.28 1.87 4.01
CA GLY A 55 -18.09 3.05 3.71
C GLY A 55 -17.33 4.19 3.04
N ASP A 56 -18.05 5.26 2.74
CA ASP A 56 -17.48 6.50 2.22
C ASP A 56 -16.45 7.08 3.20
N ASN A 57 -15.32 7.58 2.69
CA ASN A 57 -14.17 8.07 3.47
C ASN A 57 -13.41 7.02 4.30
N PHE A 58 -13.70 5.72 4.14
CA PHE A 58 -12.90 4.67 4.76
C PHE A 58 -11.47 4.62 4.20
N ILE A 59 -11.27 5.08 2.96
CA ILE A 59 -9.99 5.13 2.28
C ILE A 59 -9.64 6.59 2.02
N LYS A 60 -8.48 7.03 2.52
CA LYS A 60 -8.04 8.43 2.46
C LYS A 60 -6.71 8.57 1.76
N ALA A 61 -6.71 9.41 0.73
CA ALA A 61 -5.49 9.96 0.13
C ALA A 61 -4.92 11.03 1.06
N VAL A 62 -3.63 10.95 1.42
CA VAL A 62 -2.95 11.99 2.20
C VAL A 62 -1.53 12.21 1.70
N LYS A 63 -0.92 13.33 2.09
CA LYS A 63 0.53 13.51 2.02
C LYS A 63 1.15 13.09 3.35
N CYS A 64 2.06 12.12 3.31
CA CYS A 64 2.77 11.62 4.47
C CYS A 64 4.10 12.35 4.66
N ASN A 65 4.50 12.52 5.93
CA ASN A 65 5.77 13.16 6.26
C ASN A 65 6.95 12.17 6.19
N GLU A 66 6.67 10.89 6.46
CA GLU A 66 7.65 9.82 6.45
C GLU A 66 7.77 9.23 5.04
N THR A 67 9.01 9.02 4.58
CA THR A 67 9.30 8.41 3.28
C THR A 67 9.40 6.90 3.40
N GLY A 68 8.96 6.16 2.37
CA GLY A 68 9.01 4.69 2.35
C GLY A 68 7.81 3.99 2.98
N ILE A 69 6.77 4.74 3.37
CA ILE A 69 5.49 4.19 3.84
C ILE A 69 4.43 4.48 2.76
N ALA A 70 3.99 3.44 2.05
CA ALA A 70 3.04 3.56 0.95
C ALA A 70 1.59 3.79 1.43
N GLY A 71 1.25 3.26 2.61
CA GLY A 71 -0.09 3.35 3.19
C GLY A 71 -0.17 2.57 4.50
N GLY A 72 -1.39 2.43 5.02
CA GLY A 72 -1.64 1.63 6.22
C GLY A 72 -3.11 1.60 6.63
N TYR A 73 -3.52 0.47 7.19
CA TYR A 73 -4.80 0.27 7.84
C TYR A 73 -4.69 0.58 9.35
N THR A 74 -5.70 1.23 9.89
CA THR A 74 -5.85 1.38 11.34
C THR A 74 -7.27 1.01 11.75
N LYS A 75 -7.37 0.09 12.73
CA LYS A 75 -8.64 -0.34 13.32
C LYS A 75 -9.52 0.84 13.71
N GLY A 76 -10.75 0.86 13.21
CA GLY A 76 -11.75 1.90 13.46
C GLY A 76 -11.51 3.25 12.74
N LYS A 77 -10.38 3.44 12.03
CA LYS A 77 -10.09 4.67 11.26
C LYS A 77 -10.13 4.46 9.75
N GLY A 78 -9.80 3.26 9.27
CA GLY A 78 -9.76 2.91 7.86
C GLY A 78 -8.36 2.88 7.27
N ILE A 79 -8.27 2.99 5.95
CA ILE A 79 -7.05 2.92 5.14
C ILE A 79 -6.56 4.33 4.82
N VAL A 80 -5.25 4.53 4.95
CA VAL A 80 -4.54 5.72 4.48
C VAL A 80 -3.62 5.32 3.32
N VAL A 81 -3.60 6.12 2.26
CA VAL A 81 -2.68 6.00 1.12
C VAL A 81 -1.78 7.23 1.09
N CYS A 82 -0.47 7.04 1.16
CA CYS A 82 0.53 8.10 1.14
C CYS A 82 0.85 8.48 -0.31
N CYS A 83 0.20 9.52 -0.83
CA CYS A 83 0.24 9.87 -2.24
C CYS A 83 1.61 10.30 -2.76
N ASN A 84 2.46 10.83 -1.87
CA ASN A 84 3.86 11.17 -2.17
C ASN A 84 4.76 9.94 -2.42
N GLU A 85 4.27 8.73 -2.13
CA GLU A 85 4.96 7.46 -2.42
C GLU A 85 4.32 6.70 -3.61
N MET A 86 3.26 7.25 -4.22
CA MET A 86 2.54 6.61 -5.32
C MET A 86 2.99 7.19 -6.66
N GLU A 87 3.42 6.38 -7.60
CA GLU A 87 3.84 6.84 -8.94
C GLU A 87 2.87 6.37 -10.04
N SER A 88 2.19 5.24 -9.82
CA SER A 88 1.37 4.56 -10.81
C SER A 88 0.06 4.01 -10.23
N GLN A 89 -0.84 3.61 -11.13
CA GLN A 89 -2.07 2.92 -10.76
C GLN A 89 -1.78 1.56 -10.07
N ASP A 90 -0.71 0.85 -10.47
CA ASP A 90 -0.32 -0.40 -9.79
C ASP A 90 0.07 -0.13 -8.34
N ASP A 91 0.77 0.96 -8.03
CA ASP A 91 1.17 1.27 -6.64
C ASP A 91 -0.06 1.44 -5.75
N VAL A 92 -1.04 2.22 -6.20
CA VAL A 92 -2.30 2.42 -5.48
C VAL A 92 -3.06 1.11 -5.35
N ASP A 93 -3.19 0.34 -6.44
CA ASP A 93 -3.89 -0.94 -6.41
C ASP A 93 -3.25 -1.93 -5.42
N GLN A 94 -1.92 -1.90 -5.27
CA GLN A 94 -1.18 -2.80 -4.39
C GLN A 94 -1.36 -2.42 -2.93
N VAL A 95 -1.25 -1.13 -2.60
CA VAL A 95 -1.61 -0.62 -1.26
C VAL A 95 -3.04 -1.02 -0.92
N LEU A 96 -4.00 -0.78 -1.83
CA LEU A 96 -5.39 -1.12 -1.56
C LEU A 96 -5.61 -2.63 -1.35
N LYS A 97 -4.97 -3.51 -2.12
CA LYS A 97 -5.06 -4.96 -1.91
C LYS A 97 -4.52 -5.35 -0.54
N HIS A 98 -3.31 -4.90 -0.20
CA HIS A 98 -2.63 -5.21 1.06
C HIS A 98 -3.49 -4.77 2.25
N GLU A 99 -3.91 -3.50 2.24
CA GLU A 99 -4.65 -2.93 3.35
C GLU A 99 -6.08 -3.49 3.45
N LEU A 100 -6.75 -3.81 2.34
CA LEU A 100 -8.06 -4.47 2.38
C LEU A 100 -7.99 -5.90 2.95
N ILE A 101 -6.85 -6.59 2.80
CA ILE A 101 -6.64 -7.87 3.49
C ILE A 101 -6.57 -7.64 5.00
N HIS A 102 -5.83 -6.64 5.48
CA HIS A 102 -5.84 -6.29 6.90
C HIS A 102 -7.23 -5.94 7.43
N VAL A 103 -8.04 -5.23 6.65
CA VAL A 103 -9.44 -4.95 6.99
C VAL A 103 -10.24 -6.26 7.08
N PHE A 104 -10.07 -7.16 6.12
CA PHE A 104 -10.75 -8.46 6.12
C PHE A 104 -10.34 -9.30 7.33
N ASP A 105 -9.08 -9.21 7.71
CA ASP A 105 -8.50 -9.91 8.84
C ASP A 105 -9.09 -9.40 10.15
N ASP A 106 -9.13 -8.08 10.37
CA ASP A 106 -9.77 -7.47 11.54
C ASP A 106 -11.26 -7.77 11.62
N CYS A 107 -11.92 -7.81 10.45
CA CYS A 107 -13.33 -8.11 10.32
C CYS A 107 -13.68 -9.56 10.70
N ARG A 108 -12.89 -10.53 10.22
CA ARG A 108 -13.26 -11.95 10.28
C ARG A 108 -12.59 -12.72 11.39
N ALA A 109 -11.38 -12.35 11.78
CA ALA A 109 -10.62 -13.13 12.76
C ALA A 109 -11.12 -12.84 14.18
N ALA A 110 -11.72 -13.86 14.80
CA ALA A 110 -12.28 -13.75 16.15
C ALA A 110 -11.26 -13.32 17.23
N ASN A 111 -9.97 -13.61 17.02
CA ASN A 111 -8.91 -13.41 18.00
C ASN A 111 -7.77 -12.51 17.50
N LEU A 112 -7.99 -11.68 16.47
CA LEU A 112 -6.93 -10.78 16.00
C LEU A 112 -6.72 -9.63 16.99
N ASP A 113 -5.46 -9.43 17.36
CA ASP A 113 -5.04 -8.44 18.35
C ASP A 113 -3.81 -7.72 17.80
N TRP A 114 -4.02 -6.49 17.32
CA TRP A 114 -2.99 -5.66 16.71
C TRP A 114 -1.88 -5.25 17.69
N THR A 115 -2.09 -5.43 19.00
CA THR A 115 -1.04 -5.17 20.01
C THR A 115 -0.06 -6.33 20.15
N LYS A 116 -0.40 -7.53 19.65
CA LYS A 116 0.47 -8.70 19.67
C LYS A 116 1.28 -8.79 18.39
N CYS A 117 2.62 -8.72 18.51
CA CYS A 117 3.54 -8.81 17.38
C CYS A 117 3.31 -10.05 16.50
N ALA A 118 2.99 -11.21 17.10
CA ALA A 118 2.72 -12.43 16.35
C ALA A 118 1.47 -12.31 15.46
N HIS A 119 0.40 -11.69 15.97
CA HIS A 119 -0.84 -11.51 15.21
C HIS A 119 -0.63 -10.51 14.07
N HIS A 120 0.07 -9.41 14.37
CA HIS A 120 0.45 -8.42 13.37
C HIS A 120 1.30 -9.06 12.26
N ALA A 121 2.37 -9.78 12.61
CA ALA A 121 3.23 -10.46 11.64
C ALA A 121 2.48 -11.50 10.79
N CYS A 122 1.56 -12.28 11.38
CA CYS A 122 0.73 -13.20 10.63
C CYS A 122 -0.17 -12.48 9.61
N SER A 123 -0.72 -11.32 9.99
CA SER A 123 -1.52 -10.46 9.11
C SER A 123 -0.66 -9.92 7.96
N GLU A 124 0.55 -9.43 8.23
CA GLU A 124 1.49 -8.95 7.20
C GLU A 124 1.91 -10.04 6.22
N ILE A 125 2.24 -11.24 6.70
CA ILE A 125 2.60 -12.38 5.85
C ILE A 125 1.43 -12.73 4.92
N ARG A 126 0.21 -12.78 5.45
CA ARG A 126 -0.98 -13.06 4.63
C ARG A 126 -1.24 -11.94 3.63
N ALA A 127 -1.13 -10.68 4.04
CA ALA A 127 -1.33 -9.53 3.18
C ALA A 127 -0.32 -9.52 2.03
N GLY A 128 0.98 -9.61 2.32
CA GLY A 128 2.03 -9.62 1.29
C GLY A 128 1.99 -10.84 0.35
N HIS A 129 1.51 -11.99 0.84
CA HIS A 129 1.29 -13.16 0.00
C HIS A 129 0.08 -13.00 -0.92
N LEU A 130 -1.08 -12.65 -0.36
CA LEU A 130 -2.33 -12.61 -1.11
C LEU A 130 -2.42 -11.38 -2.01
N SER A 131 -1.92 -10.21 -1.59
CA SER A 131 -1.89 -8.98 -2.40
C SER A 131 -1.04 -9.14 -3.67
N GLY A 132 -0.05 -10.04 -3.61
CA GLY A 132 0.97 -10.20 -4.64
C GLY A 132 2.17 -9.28 -4.47
N ASP A 133 2.34 -8.62 -3.33
CA ASP A 133 3.53 -7.81 -3.05
C ASP A 133 4.83 -8.64 -3.04
N CYS A 134 4.72 -9.91 -2.66
CA CYS A 134 5.80 -10.89 -2.70
C CYS A 134 5.82 -11.75 -3.99
N HIS A 135 5.05 -11.41 -5.04
CA HIS A 135 5.07 -12.21 -6.27
C HIS A 135 6.45 -12.12 -6.97
N PHE A 136 6.98 -13.27 -7.38
CA PHE A 136 8.28 -13.37 -8.06
C PHE A 136 8.43 -12.43 -9.27
N LYS A 137 7.35 -12.17 -10.03
CA LYS A 137 7.40 -11.21 -11.15
C LYS A 137 7.74 -9.79 -10.69
N ARG A 138 7.16 -9.34 -9.58
CA ARG A 138 7.45 -8.01 -9.00
C ARG A 138 8.84 -7.99 -8.40
N GLU A 139 9.28 -9.09 -7.80
CA GLU A 139 10.65 -9.23 -7.32
C GLU A 139 11.66 -9.17 -8.47
N LEU A 140 11.43 -9.89 -9.57
CA LEU A 140 12.28 -9.85 -10.75
C LEU A 140 12.35 -8.43 -11.35
N LEU A 141 11.24 -7.71 -11.42
CA LEU A 141 11.23 -6.31 -11.84
C LEU A 141 12.03 -5.42 -10.88
N ARG A 142 11.93 -5.62 -9.57
CA ARG A 142 12.79 -4.94 -8.57
C ARG A 142 14.27 -5.30 -8.74
N LEU A 143 14.58 -6.54 -9.14
CA LEU A 143 15.93 -7.04 -9.39
C LEU A 143 16.55 -6.50 -10.69
N THR A 144 15.76 -6.13 -11.71
CA THR A 144 16.29 -5.44 -12.90
C THR A 144 16.96 -4.10 -12.55
N SER A 145 16.70 -3.58 -11.35
CA SER A 145 17.31 -2.39 -10.75
C SER A 145 18.63 -2.68 -9.97
N LEU A 146 19.24 -3.86 -10.15
CA LEU A 146 20.56 -4.26 -9.62
C LEU A 146 20.75 -4.25 -8.09
N LYS A 147 19.69 -4.28 -7.28
CA LYS A 147 19.81 -4.26 -5.82
C LYS A 147 19.04 -5.41 -5.18
N ILE A 148 19.70 -6.56 -5.02
CA ILE A 148 19.19 -7.64 -4.17
C ILE A 148 19.24 -7.13 -2.73
N ARG A 149 18.07 -6.87 -2.15
CA ARG A 149 17.91 -6.62 -0.71
C ARG A 149 16.91 -7.64 -0.19
N GLY A 150 17.34 -8.47 0.75
CA GLY A 150 16.39 -9.31 1.48
C GLY A 150 15.42 -8.42 2.27
N HIS A 151 14.15 -8.83 2.34
CA HIS A 151 13.18 -8.31 3.31
C HIS A 151 13.49 -8.90 4.70
N GLU A 152 14.70 -8.64 5.21
CA GLU A 152 15.07 -9.03 6.58
C GLU A 152 14.63 -7.92 7.54
N GLN A 153 13.82 -8.26 8.55
CA GLN A 153 13.52 -7.32 9.60
C GLN A 153 14.79 -7.04 10.41
N VAL A 154 15.23 -5.78 10.41
CA VAL A 154 16.29 -5.32 11.31
C VAL A 154 15.74 -5.43 12.73
N ARG A 155 16.34 -6.32 13.53
CA ARG A 155 15.94 -6.60 14.92
C ARG A 155 16.37 -5.49 15.87
#